data_AF-A0A957L9N7-F1
#
_entry.id   AF-A0A957L9N7-F1
#
_cell.length_a   1.000
_cell.length_b   1.000
_cell.length_c   1.000
_cell.angle_alpha   90.00
_cell.angle_beta   90.00
_cell.angle_gamma   90.00
#
_symmetry.space_group_name_H-M   'P 1'
#
loop_
_entity.id
_entity.type
_entity.pdbx_description
1 polymer ?
#
loop_
_entity_poly.entity_id
_entity_poly.type
_entity_poly.pdbx_seq_one_letter_code
_entity_poly.pdbx_strand_id
1 'polypeptide(L)'
;MAPSTTYLKLAPTNLVSYRSFRYDGGGFDIKLQELSVEDVSLIAQIYSALKSIYDLWLYMGGQPNYPLLRNRLEQFATAEFLTKVQSIGSATYAAKKDSEHLHSAIHDIRGGALTSLTGYARLLPQLPDEIDFVRQAVYLARDHAKMMRNILPDLDAAVREADEGLKLHAITEFVDKWDGFIFELPNKKVTVEANSMYDGFVTSRCLETSAVDRILYNFINNAARFTADEAVKFTVFPVGEGLIRWVVENKITDDQKKWLKE
;
A
#
# COMPACT_ATOMS: atom_id res chain seq x y z
N MET A 1 -12.61 -23.38 -6.66
CA MET A 1 -14.01 -22.87 -6.77
C MET A 1 -14.14 -22.14 -8.09
N ALA A 2 -15.32 -22.11 -8.71
CA ALA A 2 -15.55 -21.31 -9.91
C ALA A 2 -15.77 -19.83 -9.53
N PRO A 3 -15.33 -18.86 -10.34
CA PRO A 3 -15.57 -17.44 -10.06
C PRO A 3 -17.08 -17.15 -10.04
N SER A 4 -17.52 -16.36 -9.05
CA SER A 4 -18.92 -15.95 -8.93
C SER A 4 -19.41 -15.34 -10.24
N THR A 5 -20.55 -15.79 -10.74
CA THR A 5 -21.18 -15.26 -11.96
C THR A 5 -21.46 -13.76 -11.85
N THR A 6 -21.60 -13.24 -10.63
CA THR A 6 -21.70 -11.80 -10.35
C THR A 6 -20.41 -11.06 -10.72
N TYR A 7 -19.24 -11.56 -10.31
CA TYR A 7 -17.96 -10.86 -10.57
C TYR A 7 -17.60 -10.82 -12.05
N LEU A 8 -17.98 -11.85 -12.81
CA LEU A 8 -17.77 -11.86 -14.27
C LEU A 8 -18.57 -10.74 -14.96
N LYS A 9 -19.76 -10.40 -14.44
CA LYS A 9 -20.64 -9.35 -15.00
C LYS A 9 -20.19 -7.92 -14.66
N LEU A 10 -19.29 -7.72 -13.70
CA LEU A 10 -18.86 -6.38 -13.27
C LEU A 10 -17.96 -5.67 -14.29
N ALA A 11 -17.28 -6.40 -15.17
CA ALA A 11 -16.37 -5.83 -16.16
C ALA A 11 -16.15 -6.79 -17.35
N PRO A 12 -15.74 -6.29 -18.53
CA PRO A 12 -15.42 -7.12 -19.69
C PRO A 12 -14.36 -8.19 -19.38
N THR A 13 -14.58 -9.42 -19.84
CA THR A 13 -13.66 -10.57 -19.63
C THR A 13 -12.64 -10.72 -20.76
N ASN A 14 -12.79 -9.97 -21.84
CA ASN A 14 -11.95 -9.94 -23.03
C ASN A 14 -11.32 -8.55 -23.20
N LEU A 15 -10.36 -8.20 -22.35
CA LEU A 15 -9.62 -6.95 -22.49
C LEU A 15 -8.44 -7.15 -23.45
N VAL A 16 -8.36 -6.31 -24.48
CA VAL A 16 -7.22 -6.29 -25.39
C VAL A 16 -6.13 -5.42 -24.77
N SER A 17 -4.93 -5.98 -24.60
CA SER A 17 -3.76 -5.18 -24.24
C SER A 17 -3.25 -4.46 -25.49
N TYR A 18 -3.29 -3.13 -25.48
CA TYR A 18 -2.74 -2.30 -26.55
C TYR A 18 -1.24 -2.01 -26.37
N ARG A 19 -0.60 -2.53 -25.31
CA ARG A 19 0.83 -2.31 -25.08
C ARG A 19 1.66 -3.25 -25.94
N SER A 20 2.62 -2.69 -26.66
CA SER A 20 3.61 -3.44 -27.44
C SER A 20 4.75 -4.02 -26.60
N PHE A 21 4.85 -3.61 -25.33
CA PHE A 21 5.87 -4.07 -24.39
C PHE A 21 5.28 -4.32 -23.00
N ARG A 22 5.96 -5.18 -22.23
CA ARG A 22 5.59 -5.48 -20.84
C ARG A 22 5.78 -4.24 -19.96
N TYR A 23 4.82 -3.97 -19.09
CA TYR A 23 4.96 -2.94 -18.07
C TYR A 23 6.08 -3.28 -17.10
N ASP A 24 6.94 -2.32 -16.79
CA ASP A 24 8.15 -2.49 -15.97
C ASP A 24 8.07 -1.84 -14.58
N GLY A 25 6.92 -1.23 -14.25
CA GLY A 25 6.70 -0.54 -12.98
C GLY A 25 6.99 0.98 -12.99
N GLY A 26 7.38 1.56 -14.13
CA GLY A 26 7.63 3.01 -14.29
C GLY A 26 6.43 3.82 -14.81
N GLY A 27 6.62 5.11 -15.10
CA GLY A 27 5.62 5.94 -15.80
C GLY A 27 4.53 6.53 -14.91
N PHE A 28 4.60 6.30 -13.60
CA PHE A 28 3.81 7.00 -12.58
C PHE A 28 4.70 7.62 -11.50
N ASP A 29 5.96 7.92 -11.86
CA ASP A 29 6.94 8.58 -11.01
C ASP A 29 6.95 10.10 -11.21
N ILE A 30 7.44 10.79 -10.18
CA ILE A 30 7.83 12.21 -10.20
C ILE A 30 9.30 12.31 -9.75
N LYS A 31 9.93 13.45 -9.98
CA LYS A 31 11.29 13.76 -9.53
C LYS A 31 11.28 14.66 -8.30
N LEU A 32 12.27 14.53 -7.42
CA LEU A 32 12.40 15.40 -6.25
C LEU A 32 12.50 16.89 -6.63
N GLN A 33 13.07 17.22 -7.79
CA GLN A 33 13.14 18.60 -8.31
C GLN A 33 11.76 19.21 -8.65
N GLU A 34 10.73 18.38 -8.81
CA GLU A 34 9.36 18.84 -9.01
C GLU A 34 8.73 19.31 -7.70
N LEU A 35 9.26 18.91 -6.55
CA LEU A 35 8.77 19.29 -5.22
C LEU A 35 9.47 20.55 -4.69
N SER A 36 8.91 21.14 -3.64
CA SER A 36 9.58 22.19 -2.87
C SER A 36 10.68 21.58 -1.97
N VAL A 37 11.65 22.40 -1.56
CA VAL A 37 12.76 21.96 -0.69
C VAL A 37 12.23 21.47 0.67
N GLU A 38 11.20 22.13 1.19
CA GLU A 38 10.53 21.76 2.43
C GLU A 38 9.88 20.37 2.33
N ASP A 39 9.15 20.10 1.25
CA ASP A 39 8.50 18.81 1.02
C ASP A 39 9.53 17.70 0.79
N VAL A 40 10.62 17.98 0.06
CA VAL A 40 11.75 17.04 -0.11
C VAL A 40 12.35 16.68 1.26
N SER A 41 12.56 17.66 2.14
CA SER A 41 13.09 17.42 3.48
C SER A 41 12.17 16.55 4.33
N LEU A 42 10.85 16.80 4.29
CA LEU A 42 9.87 15.99 5.01
C LEU A 42 9.83 14.55 4.49
N ILE A 43 9.80 14.38 3.16
CA ILE A 43 9.79 13.07 2.51
C ILE A 43 11.06 12.29 2.88
N ALA A 44 12.23 12.91 2.85
CA ALA A 44 13.48 12.25 3.21
C ALA A 44 13.49 11.78 4.69
N GLN A 45 12.96 12.60 5.60
CA GLN A 45 12.85 12.22 7.02
C GLN A 45 11.91 11.02 7.22
N ILE A 46 10.74 11.03 6.58
CA ILE A 46 9.76 9.95 6.66
C ILE A 46 10.32 8.67 6.05
N TYR A 47 10.91 8.77 4.85
CA TYR A 47 11.56 7.65 4.18
C TYR A 47 12.65 7.01 5.06
N SER A 48 13.53 7.83 5.64
CA SER A 48 14.59 7.36 6.54
C SER A 48 14.03 6.66 7.78
N ALA A 49 12.98 7.21 8.39
CA ALA A 49 12.31 6.58 9.53
C ALA A 49 11.75 5.20 9.16
N LEU A 50 11.06 5.06 8.02
CA LEU A 50 10.49 3.80 7.54
C LEU A 50 11.58 2.79 7.19
N LYS A 51 12.58 3.22 6.41
CA LYS A 51 13.70 2.39 5.98
C LYS A 51 14.46 1.83 7.18
N SER A 52 14.72 2.66 8.20
CA SER A 52 15.48 2.24 9.38
C SER A 52 14.80 1.12 10.17
N ILE A 53 13.47 1.02 10.15
CA ILE A 53 12.73 -0.12 10.75
C ILE A 53 13.09 -1.42 10.03
N TYR A 54 13.03 -1.40 8.70
CA TYR A 54 13.28 -2.61 7.93
C TYR A 54 14.75 -2.99 7.87
N ASP A 55 15.66 -2.02 7.81
CA ASP A 55 17.10 -2.26 7.95
C ASP A 55 17.42 -2.92 9.30
N LEU A 56 16.80 -2.44 10.39
CA LEU A 56 16.95 -3.02 11.72
C LEU A 56 16.40 -4.46 11.77
N TRP A 57 15.25 -4.71 11.16
CA TRP A 57 14.68 -6.06 11.01
C TRP A 57 15.64 -7.01 10.29
N LEU A 58 16.19 -6.59 9.15
CA LEU A 58 17.16 -7.38 8.40
C LEU A 58 18.43 -7.65 9.21
N TYR A 59 18.93 -6.65 9.93
CA TYR A 59 20.10 -6.78 10.80
C TYR A 59 19.89 -7.82 11.91
N MET A 60 18.68 -7.90 12.49
CA MET A 60 18.35 -8.87 13.53
C MET A 60 18.23 -10.31 13.01
N GLY A 61 18.01 -10.50 11.70
CA GLY A 61 17.90 -11.81 11.07
C GLY A 61 16.85 -12.71 11.75
N GLY A 62 17.25 -13.93 12.10
CA GLY A 62 16.37 -14.92 12.75
C GLY A 62 16.08 -14.67 14.24
N GLN A 63 16.66 -13.62 14.85
CA GLN A 63 16.50 -13.32 16.29
C GLN A 63 16.03 -11.87 16.52
N PRO A 64 14.79 -11.53 16.10
CA PRO A 64 14.23 -10.20 16.26
C PRO A 64 14.06 -9.77 17.72
N ASN A 65 14.53 -8.57 18.05
CA ASN A 65 14.24 -7.89 19.31
C ASN A 65 12.92 -7.10 19.18
N TYR A 66 11.81 -7.77 19.47
CA TYR A 66 10.48 -7.17 19.37
C TYR A 66 10.25 -5.95 20.27
N PRO A 67 10.73 -5.90 21.53
CA PRO A 67 10.64 -4.68 22.33
C PRO A 67 11.29 -3.45 21.67
N LEU A 68 12.47 -3.61 21.08
CA LEU A 68 13.13 -2.52 20.35
C LEU A 68 12.36 -2.10 19.10
N LEU A 69 11.89 -3.06 18.31
CA LEU A 69 11.06 -2.77 17.12
C LEU A 69 9.77 -2.04 17.51
N ARG A 70 9.10 -2.48 18.57
CA ARG A 70 7.89 -1.85 19.09
C ARG A 70 8.13 -0.39 19.45
N ASN A 71 9.17 -0.13 20.26
CA ASN A 71 9.52 1.24 20.64
C ASN A 71 9.80 2.13 19.41
N ARG A 72 10.47 1.60 18.38
CA ARG A 72 10.72 2.33 17.13
C ARG A 72 9.46 2.54 16.31
N LEU A 73 8.51 1.61 16.33
CA LEU A 73 7.26 1.70 15.57
C LEU A 73 6.26 2.66 16.19
N GLU A 74 6.27 2.83 17.51
CA GLU A 74 5.38 3.76 18.23
C GLU A 74 5.50 5.22 17.73
N GLN A 75 6.65 5.62 17.19
CA GLN A 75 6.83 6.96 16.62
C GLN A 75 5.83 7.30 15.51
N PHE A 76 5.37 6.29 14.75
CA PHE A 76 4.42 6.47 13.65
C PHE A 76 2.99 6.76 14.13
N ALA A 77 2.70 6.55 15.42
CA ALA A 77 1.42 6.91 16.02
C ALA A 77 1.39 8.34 16.58
N THR A 78 2.53 9.03 16.65
CA THR A 78 2.63 10.35 17.30
C THR A 78 1.90 11.43 16.49
N ALA A 79 1.31 12.40 17.19
CA ALA A 79 0.65 13.54 16.56
C ALA A 79 1.62 14.37 15.70
N GLU A 80 2.89 14.48 16.13
CA GLU A 80 3.94 15.14 15.36
C GLU A 80 4.18 14.44 14.01
N PHE A 81 4.36 13.11 14.01
CA PHE A 81 4.56 12.35 12.79
C PHE A 81 3.36 12.50 11.83
N LEU A 82 2.14 12.35 12.35
CA LEU A 82 0.92 12.47 11.55
C LEU A 82 0.75 13.86 10.95
N THR A 83 1.08 14.92 11.70
CA THR A 83 1.05 16.29 11.20
C THR A 83 2.07 16.50 10.08
N LYS A 84 3.30 15.98 10.23
CA LYS A 84 4.33 16.03 9.19
C LYS A 84 3.85 15.36 7.90
N VAL A 85 3.29 14.16 8.00
CA VAL A 85 2.74 13.43 6.84
C VAL A 85 1.64 14.23 6.17
N GLN A 86 0.68 14.76 6.93
CA GLN A 86 -0.43 15.54 6.37
C GLN A 86 0.04 16.82 5.66
N SER A 87 1.14 17.42 6.14
CA SER A 87 1.70 18.64 5.55
C SER A 87 2.43 18.43 4.21
N ILE A 88 2.79 17.20 3.84
CA ILE A 88 3.49 16.94 2.56
C ILE A 88 2.67 17.47 1.39
N GLY A 89 3.32 18.25 0.54
CA GLY A 89 2.77 18.90 -0.64
C GLY A 89 2.30 20.32 -0.40
N SER A 90 2.15 20.76 0.85
CA SER A 90 1.60 22.10 1.15
C SER A 90 2.46 23.21 0.53
N ALA A 91 3.79 23.10 0.64
CA ALA A 91 4.72 24.07 0.08
C ALA A 91 4.81 23.95 -1.46
N THR A 92 4.80 22.72 -1.98
CA THR A 92 4.78 22.46 -3.43
C THR A 92 3.54 23.06 -4.11
N TYR A 93 2.35 22.86 -3.55
CA TYR A 93 1.10 23.42 -4.10
C TYR A 93 1.04 24.95 -3.97
N ALA A 94 1.53 25.51 -2.87
CA ALA A 94 1.60 26.96 -2.69
C ALA A 94 2.49 27.64 -3.75
N ALA A 95 3.52 26.95 -4.24
CA ALA A 95 4.38 27.39 -5.33
C ALA A 95 3.75 27.26 -6.75
N LYS A 96 2.45 26.91 -6.85
CA LYS A 96 1.69 26.72 -8.10
C LYS A 96 2.29 25.69 -9.07
N LYS A 97 3.02 24.70 -8.54
CA LYS A 97 3.29 23.47 -9.27
C LYS A 97 2.09 22.56 -9.05
N ASP A 98 1.11 22.66 -9.94
CA ASP A 98 -0.14 21.92 -9.83
C ASP A 98 -0.36 21.11 -11.11
N SER A 99 -0.36 19.79 -10.95
CA SER A 99 -0.80 18.85 -11.97
C SER A 99 -1.49 17.66 -11.29
N GLU A 100 -2.45 17.06 -11.97
CA GLU A 100 -3.16 15.87 -11.48
C GLU A 100 -2.18 14.74 -11.11
N HIS A 101 -1.14 14.56 -11.93
CA HIS A 101 -0.08 13.59 -11.70
C HIS A 101 0.67 13.83 -10.39
N LEU A 102 1.04 15.09 -10.12
CA LEU A 102 1.71 15.48 -8.88
C LEU A 102 0.82 15.29 -7.65
N HIS A 103 -0.47 15.66 -7.77
CA HIS A 103 -1.46 15.45 -6.72
C HIS A 103 -1.62 13.96 -6.38
N SER A 104 -1.69 13.09 -7.40
CA SER A 104 -1.77 11.65 -7.22
C SER A 104 -0.51 11.09 -6.54
N ALA A 105 0.69 11.53 -6.97
CA ALA A 105 1.94 11.11 -6.35
C ALA A 105 2.05 11.52 -4.87
N ILE A 106 1.73 12.77 -4.54
CA ILE A 106 1.74 13.27 -3.16
C ILE A 106 0.65 12.59 -2.32
N HIS A 107 -0.52 12.31 -2.90
CA HIS A 107 -1.55 11.53 -2.23
C HIS A 107 -1.02 10.14 -1.84
N ASP A 108 -0.37 9.43 -2.75
CA ASP A 108 0.18 8.10 -2.49
C ASP A 108 1.34 8.12 -1.49
N ILE A 109 2.18 9.16 -1.50
CA ILE A 109 3.25 9.37 -0.49
C ILE A 109 2.65 9.58 0.90
N ARG A 110 1.53 10.30 1.03
CA ARG A 110 0.85 10.50 2.32
C ARG A 110 0.05 9.29 2.79
N GLY A 111 -0.27 8.39 1.87
CA GLY A 111 -1.21 7.28 2.08
C GLY A 111 -0.58 5.91 1.87
N GLY A 112 -1.32 5.02 1.22
CA GLY A 112 -0.87 3.66 0.95
C GLY A 112 -0.67 2.83 2.21
N ALA A 113 0.45 2.11 2.27
CA ALA A 113 0.84 1.30 3.44
C ALA A 113 1.01 2.12 4.74
N LEU A 114 1.29 3.43 4.64
CA LEU A 114 1.45 4.29 5.82
C LEU A 114 0.17 4.41 6.62
N THR A 115 -0.98 4.48 5.96
CA THR A 115 -2.28 4.53 6.64
C THR A 115 -2.44 3.34 7.58
N SER A 116 -2.17 2.13 7.09
CA SER A 116 -2.24 0.92 7.89
C SER A 116 -1.14 0.87 8.96
N LEU A 117 0.09 1.29 8.64
CA LEU A 117 1.19 1.36 9.60
C LEU A 117 0.83 2.22 10.81
N THR A 118 0.27 3.41 10.59
CA THR A 118 -0.13 4.30 11.69
C THR A 118 -1.23 3.68 12.56
N GLY A 119 -2.14 2.90 11.96
CA GLY A 119 -3.14 2.11 12.69
C GLY A 119 -2.50 1.06 13.58
N TYR A 120 -1.61 0.24 13.03
CA TYR A 120 -0.87 -0.77 13.79
C TYR A 120 -0.04 -0.12 14.90
N ALA A 121 0.70 0.95 14.62
CA ALA A 121 1.52 1.65 15.60
C ALA A 121 0.71 2.14 16.82
N ARG A 122 -0.56 2.54 16.64
CA ARG A 122 -1.47 2.94 17.73
C ARG A 122 -1.96 1.76 18.58
N LEU A 123 -2.04 0.58 17.98
CA LEU A 123 -2.45 -0.65 18.68
C LEU A 123 -1.32 -1.26 19.50
N LEU A 124 -0.06 -1.09 19.07
CA LEU A 124 1.07 -1.74 19.71
C LEU A 124 1.12 -1.52 21.24
N PRO A 125 0.88 -0.33 21.81
CA PRO A 125 0.87 -0.16 23.27
C PRO A 125 -0.25 -0.95 23.98
N GLN A 126 -1.34 -1.25 23.27
CA GLN A 126 -2.53 -1.95 23.79
C GLN A 126 -2.41 -3.47 23.65
N LEU A 127 -1.49 -3.95 22.81
CA LEU A 127 -1.27 -5.35 22.46
C LEU A 127 0.21 -5.74 22.71
N PRO A 128 0.67 -5.77 23.97
CA PRO A 128 2.08 -5.97 24.31
C PRO A 128 2.62 -7.36 23.91
N ASP A 129 1.77 -8.38 23.94
CA ASP A 129 2.15 -9.78 23.67
C ASP A 129 1.95 -10.20 22.21
N GLU A 130 1.32 -9.35 21.39
CA GLU A 130 1.00 -9.64 19.99
C GLU A 130 2.19 -9.36 19.07
N ILE A 131 3.08 -10.34 18.96
CA ILE A 131 4.30 -10.27 18.12
C ILE A 131 3.96 -10.12 16.63
N ASP A 132 2.87 -10.75 16.18
CA ASP A 132 2.50 -10.70 14.76
C ASP A 132 2.11 -9.28 14.33
N PHE A 133 1.55 -8.46 15.23
CA PHE A 133 1.30 -7.05 14.95
C PHE A 133 2.59 -6.25 14.75
N VAL A 134 3.64 -6.55 15.51
CA VAL A 134 4.96 -5.93 15.32
C VAL A 134 5.53 -6.32 13.96
N ARG A 135 5.46 -7.60 13.58
CA ARG A 135 5.94 -8.09 12.27
C ARG A 135 5.19 -7.43 11.11
N GLN A 136 3.87 -7.35 11.21
CA GLN A 136 3.05 -6.70 10.20
C GLN A 136 3.40 -5.22 10.06
N ALA A 137 3.57 -4.49 11.17
CA ALA A 137 4.01 -3.10 11.15
C ALA A 137 5.40 -2.92 10.50
N VAL A 138 6.35 -3.83 10.74
CA VAL A 138 7.65 -3.83 10.03
C VAL A 138 7.47 -4.00 8.52
N TYR A 139 6.63 -4.93 8.08
CA TYR A 139 6.36 -5.13 6.65
C TYR A 139 5.63 -3.96 6.00
N LEU A 140 4.72 -3.30 6.72
CA LEU A 140 4.07 -2.06 6.26
C LEU A 140 5.08 -0.92 6.09
N ALA A 141 6.04 -0.78 7.01
CA ALA A 141 7.12 0.20 6.89
C ALA A 141 8.01 -0.07 5.66
N ARG A 142 8.38 -1.34 5.43
CA ARG A 142 9.09 -1.77 4.22
C ARG A 142 8.30 -1.42 2.96
N ASP A 143 7.03 -1.82 2.91
CA ASP A 143 6.18 -1.63 1.73
C ASP A 143 6.02 -0.15 1.41
N HIS A 144 5.80 0.68 2.43
CA HIS A 144 5.68 2.12 2.20
C HIS A 144 7.00 2.73 1.71
N ALA A 145 8.15 2.34 2.27
CA ALA A 145 9.45 2.80 1.78
C ALA A 145 9.69 2.39 0.32
N LYS A 146 9.30 1.18 -0.09
CA LYS A 146 9.34 0.73 -1.50
C LYS A 146 8.41 1.55 -2.38
N MET A 147 7.19 1.83 -1.93
CA MET A 147 6.23 2.68 -2.64
C MET A 147 6.79 4.09 -2.85
N MET A 148 7.40 4.70 -1.83
CA MET A 148 8.04 6.01 -1.94
C MET A 148 9.15 6.00 -3.00
N ARG A 149 10.02 4.98 -3.07
CA ARG A 149 11.02 4.85 -4.14
C ARG A 149 10.44 4.51 -5.52
N ASN A 150 9.27 3.90 -5.58
CA ASN A 150 8.55 3.70 -6.83
C ASN A 150 8.02 5.04 -7.38
N ILE A 151 7.53 5.92 -6.50
CA ILE A 151 7.01 7.25 -6.84
C ILE A 151 8.13 8.27 -7.08
N LEU A 152 9.22 8.21 -6.31
CA LEU A 152 10.38 9.11 -6.36
C LEU A 152 11.67 8.28 -6.60
N PRO A 153 12.03 7.98 -7.86
CA PRO A 153 13.18 7.13 -8.18
C PRO A 153 14.51 7.71 -7.70
N ASP A 154 14.60 9.04 -7.58
CA ASP A 154 15.76 9.79 -7.11
C ASP A 154 15.85 9.92 -5.58
N LEU A 155 14.88 9.36 -4.83
CA LEU A 155 14.89 9.35 -3.36
C LEU A 155 16.02 8.50 -2.78
N ASP A 156 16.33 7.37 -3.43
CA ASP A 156 17.38 6.43 -3.03
C ASP A 156 17.79 5.59 -4.24
N ALA A 157 18.60 6.20 -5.12
CA ALA A 157 18.98 5.62 -6.41
C ALA A 157 19.68 4.26 -6.26
N ALA A 158 20.49 4.08 -5.19
CA ALA A 158 21.23 2.85 -4.96
C ALA A 158 20.29 1.67 -4.64
N VAL A 159 19.29 1.88 -3.78
CA VAL A 159 18.30 0.82 -3.50
C VAL A 159 17.33 0.65 -4.66
N ARG A 160 17.03 1.73 -5.39
CA ARG A 160 16.19 1.69 -6.59
C ARG A 160 16.76 0.78 -7.68
N GLU A 161 18.06 0.82 -7.93
CA GLU A 161 18.72 -0.08 -8.87
C GLU A 161 18.49 -1.55 -8.52
N ALA A 162 18.51 -1.90 -7.24
CA ALA A 162 18.18 -3.25 -6.77
C ALA A 162 16.69 -3.61 -6.99
N ASP A 163 15.78 -2.64 -6.87
CA ASP A 163 14.35 -2.83 -7.12
C ASP A 163 14.04 -3.06 -8.63
N GLU A 164 14.92 -2.63 -9.54
CA GLU A 164 14.82 -2.83 -11.00
C GLU A 164 15.23 -4.24 -11.45
N GLY A 165 15.94 -4.96 -10.59
CA GLY A 165 16.35 -6.34 -10.84
C GLY A 165 15.16 -7.28 -11.11
N LEU A 166 15.41 -8.30 -11.92
CA LEU A 166 14.41 -9.35 -12.17
C LEU A 166 14.13 -10.12 -10.87
N LYS A 167 12.87 -10.10 -10.44
CA LYS A 167 12.36 -10.85 -9.31
C LYS A 167 10.89 -11.17 -9.55
N LEU A 168 10.61 -12.44 -9.78
CA LEU A 168 9.23 -12.89 -9.96
C LEU A 168 8.49 -12.82 -8.64
N HIS A 169 7.26 -12.30 -8.66
CA HIS A 169 6.36 -12.35 -7.50
C HIS A 169 5.08 -13.10 -7.83
N ALA A 170 4.75 -14.06 -6.97
CA ALA A 170 3.57 -14.89 -7.11
C ALA A 170 2.32 -14.16 -6.61
N ILE A 171 1.15 -14.54 -7.10
CA ILE A 171 -0.13 -14.03 -6.60
C ILE A 171 -0.32 -14.30 -5.10
N THR A 172 0.21 -15.41 -4.59
CA THR A 172 0.16 -15.79 -3.17
C THR A 172 0.81 -14.74 -2.28
N GLU A 173 1.88 -14.06 -2.74
CA GLU A 173 2.50 -12.98 -1.96
C GLU A 173 1.55 -11.80 -1.69
N PHE A 174 0.60 -11.55 -2.59
CA PHE A 174 -0.43 -10.52 -2.40
C PHE A 174 -1.59 -11.02 -1.56
N VAL A 175 -2.03 -12.26 -1.80
CA VAL A 175 -3.16 -12.86 -1.06
C VAL A 175 -2.78 -13.07 0.39
N ASP A 176 -1.66 -13.73 0.68
CA ASP A 176 -1.19 -14.04 2.04
C ASP A 176 -0.90 -12.77 2.85
N LYS A 177 -0.47 -11.70 2.17
CA LYS A 177 -0.27 -10.38 2.80
C LYS A 177 -1.58 -9.78 3.29
N TRP A 178 -2.65 -9.96 2.52
CA TRP A 178 -3.94 -9.34 2.80
C TRP A 178 -4.88 -10.24 3.59
N ASP A 179 -4.75 -11.57 3.52
CA ASP A 179 -5.64 -12.47 4.24
C ASP A 179 -5.47 -12.32 5.75
N GLY A 180 -6.58 -12.11 6.45
CA GLY A 180 -6.59 -11.83 7.89
C GLY A 180 -6.01 -10.47 8.27
N PHE A 181 -5.71 -9.58 7.32
CA PHE A 181 -5.21 -8.24 7.63
C PHE A 181 -6.26 -7.44 8.40
N ILE A 182 -5.84 -6.76 9.47
CA ILE A 182 -6.73 -6.06 10.39
C ILE A 182 -6.56 -4.55 10.26
N PHE A 183 -7.66 -3.86 10.00
CA PHE A 183 -7.76 -2.41 10.14
C PHE A 183 -8.45 -2.07 11.45
N GLU A 184 -7.75 -1.33 12.32
CA GLU A 184 -8.39 -0.72 13.48
C GLU A 184 -8.81 0.71 13.16
N LEU A 185 -10.11 0.94 13.16
CA LEU A 185 -10.73 2.25 12.98
C LEU A 185 -11.33 2.69 14.32
N PRO A 186 -11.58 4.00 14.54
CA PRO A 186 -12.01 4.50 15.85
C PRO A 186 -13.22 3.78 16.48
N ASN A 187 -14.12 3.23 15.65
CA ASN A 187 -15.38 2.64 16.12
C ASN A 187 -15.57 1.17 15.70
N LYS A 188 -14.62 0.56 14.99
CA LYS A 188 -14.76 -0.81 14.47
C LYS A 188 -13.41 -1.40 14.09
N LYS A 189 -13.35 -2.73 14.11
CA LYS A 189 -12.26 -3.52 13.56
C LYS A 189 -12.71 -4.12 12.24
N VAL A 190 -11.93 -3.99 11.18
CA VAL A 190 -12.27 -4.56 9.87
C VAL A 190 -11.21 -5.59 9.49
N THR A 191 -11.64 -6.79 9.13
CA THR A 191 -10.76 -7.87 8.69
C THR A 191 -10.85 -8.03 7.18
N VAL A 192 -9.71 -8.24 6.53
CA VAL A 192 -9.66 -8.57 5.11
C VAL A 192 -9.71 -10.09 4.94
N GLU A 193 -10.63 -10.56 4.12
CA GLU A 193 -10.74 -11.96 3.70
C GLU A 193 -10.20 -12.06 2.27
N ALA A 194 -9.00 -12.61 2.10
CA ALA A 194 -8.34 -12.68 0.80
C ALA A 194 -8.34 -14.09 0.23
N ASN A 195 -8.70 -14.24 -1.04
CA ASN A 195 -8.69 -15.53 -1.72
C ASN A 195 -8.30 -15.40 -3.19
N SER A 196 -7.66 -16.44 -3.73
CA SER A 196 -7.32 -16.50 -5.16
C SER A 196 -7.70 -17.85 -5.77
N MET A 197 -8.22 -17.78 -6.99
CA MET A 197 -8.44 -18.91 -7.89
C MET A 197 -7.37 -18.96 -9.01
N TYR A 198 -6.47 -17.99 -9.03
CA TYR A 198 -5.28 -17.99 -9.88
C TYR A 198 -4.08 -18.47 -9.06
N ASP A 199 -3.21 -19.24 -9.69
CA ASP A 199 -1.90 -19.61 -9.17
C ASP A 199 -0.85 -19.33 -10.25
N GLY A 200 0.21 -18.62 -9.88
CA GLY A 200 1.25 -18.17 -10.81
C GLY A 200 1.83 -16.80 -10.50
N PHE A 201 2.79 -16.40 -11.32
CA PHE A 201 3.47 -15.11 -11.22
C PHE A 201 2.64 -13.99 -11.82
N VAL A 202 2.66 -12.83 -11.18
CA VAL A 202 1.91 -11.63 -11.61
C VAL A 202 2.82 -10.48 -11.98
N THR A 203 3.99 -10.38 -11.35
CA THR A 203 4.99 -9.35 -11.65
C THR A 203 6.38 -9.97 -11.82
N SER A 204 7.26 -9.27 -12.54
CA SER A 204 8.65 -9.69 -12.79
C SER A 204 9.72 -8.83 -12.12
N ARG A 205 9.31 -7.78 -11.41
CA ARG A 205 10.19 -6.84 -10.72
C ARG A 205 9.53 -6.31 -9.46
N CYS A 206 10.33 -5.87 -8.49
CA CYS A 206 9.84 -5.20 -7.28
C CYS A 206 9.03 -3.93 -7.61
N LEU A 207 9.37 -3.23 -8.70
CA LEU A 207 8.68 -2.01 -9.12
C LEU A 207 7.25 -2.28 -9.59
N GLU A 208 7.06 -3.31 -10.39
CA GLU A 208 5.73 -3.77 -10.80
C GLU A 208 4.91 -4.14 -9.56
N THR A 209 5.51 -4.87 -8.60
CA THR A 209 4.87 -5.21 -7.32
C THR A 209 4.47 -3.97 -6.54
N SER A 210 5.34 -2.97 -6.42
CA SER A 210 5.01 -1.71 -5.73
C SER A 210 3.90 -0.92 -6.43
N ALA A 211 3.83 -0.95 -7.77
CA ALA A 211 2.73 -0.35 -8.51
C ALA A 211 1.40 -1.07 -8.24
N VAL A 212 1.39 -2.40 -8.18
CA VAL A 212 0.20 -3.19 -7.79
C VAL A 212 -0.18 -2.91 -6.34
N ASP A 213 0.79 -2.86 -5.42
CA ASP A 213 0.55 -2.54 -4.01
C ASP A 213 -0.11 -1.17 -3.83
N ARG A 214 0.33 -0.14 -4.57
CA ARG A 214 -0.32 1.20 -4.57
C ARG A 214 -1.82 1.09 -4.86
N ILE A 215 -2.17 0.33 -5.90
CA ILE A 215 -3.55 0.10 -6.30
C ILE A 215 -4.31 -0.62 -5.17
N LEU A 216 -3.75 -1.70 -4.63
CA LEU A 216 -4.41 -2.51 -3.61
C LEU A 216 -4.59 -1.74 -2.29
N TYR A 217 -3.57 -1.05 -1.80
CA TYR A 217 -3.70 -0.21 -0.61
C TYR A 217 -4.78 0.86 -0.81
N ASN A 218 -4.84 1.50 -1.98
CA ASN A 218 -5.89 2.50 -2.24
C ASN A 218 -7.30 1.86 -2.16
N PHE A 219 -7.53 0.76 -2.88
CA PHE A 219 -8.85 0.11 -2.87
C PHE A 219 -9.22 -0.48 -1.51
N ILE A 220 -8.31 -1.20 -0.87
CA ILE A 220 -8.58 -1.90 0.41
C ILE A 220 -8.72 -0.91 1.56
N ASN A 221 -7.88 0.13 1.64
CA ASN A 221 -8.02 1.16 2.68
C ASN A 221 -9.37 1.89 2.54
N ASN A 222 -9.79 2.20 1.31
CA ASN A 222 -11.10 2.82 1.06
C ASN A 222 -12.25 1.87 1.44
N ALA A 223 -12.17 0.61 1.04
CA ALA A 223 -13.15 -0.41 1.39
C ALA A 223 -13.28 -0.57 2.92
N ALA A 224 -12.15 -0.64 3.64
CA ALA A 224 -12.15 -0.73 5.10
C ALA A 224 -12.74 0.51 5.78
N ARG A 225 -12.39 1.71 5.28
CA ARG A 225 -12.93 2.97 5.80
C ARG A 225 -14.45 3.04 5.67
N PHE A 226 -14.98 2.65 4.51
CA PHE A 226 -16.39 2.85 4.18
C PHE A 226 -17.27 1.62 4.38
N THR A 227 -16.71 0.48 4.81
CA THR A 227 -17.53 -0.71 5.00
C THR A 227 -18.63 -0.51 6.06
N ALA A 228 -19.83 -1.03 5.79
CA ALA A 228 -20.95 -1.02 6.73
C ALA A 228 -20.89 -2.18 7.74
N ASP A 229 -20.01 -3.15 7.53
CA ASP A 229 -19.73 -4.25 8.44
C ASP A 229 -18.24 -4.29 8.81
N GLU A 230 -17.78 -5.41 9.37
CA GLU A 230 -16.40 -5.60 9.85
C GLU A 230 -15.54 -6.41 8.86
N ALA A 231 -15.93 -6.45 7.58
CA ALA A 231 -15.25 -7.24 6.56
C ALA A 231 -14.98 -6.46 5.26
N VAL A 232 -13.84 -6.78 4.65
CA VAL A 232 -13.50 -6.45 3.26
C VAL A 232 -13.09 -7.75 2.59
N LYS A 233 -13.65 -8.05 1.41
CA LYS A 233 -13.24 -9.24 0.66
C LYS A 233 -12.35 -8.83 -0.50
N PHE A 234 -11.25 -9.57 -0.64
CA PHE A 234 -10.29 -9.41 -1.71
C PHE A 234 -10.20 -10.73 -2.49
N THR A 235 -10.67 -10.74 -3.73
CA THR A 235 -10.76 -11.97 -4.54
C THR A 235 -10.01 -11.81 -5.85
N VAL A 236 -9.17 -12.79 -6.20
CA VAL A 236 -8.44 -12.83 -7.47
C VAL A 236 -8.80 -14.07 -8.27
N PHE A 237 -9.06 -13.93 -9.57
CA PHE A 237 -9.39 -15.07 -10.43
C PHE A 237 -9.01 -14.82 -11.90
N PRO A 238 -8.71 -15.88 -12.67
CA PRO A 238 -8.41 -15.74 -14.09
C PRO A 238 -9.65 -15.29 -14.88
N VAL A 239 -9.44 -14.42 -15.88
CA VAL A 239 -10.46 -14.01 -16.85
C VAL A 239 -9.87 -14.06 -18.25
N GLY A 240 -10.56 -14.70 -19.20
CA GLY A 240 -10.07 -14.79 -20.58
C GLY A 240 -8.68 -15.44 -20.71
N GLU A 241 -7.99 -15.14 -21.81
CA GLU A 241 -6.63 -15.65 -22.07
C GLU A 241 -5.57 -14.81 -21.37
N GLY A 242 -4.99 -15.35 -20.30
CA GLY A 242 -3.81 -14.78 -19.64
C GLY A 242 -4.05 -13.53 -18.78
N LEU A 243 -5.30 -13.14 -18.54
CA LEU A 243 -5.64 -12.03 -17.64
C LEU A 243 -6.14 -12.55 -16.30
N ILE A 244 -5.97 -11.72 -15.28
CA ILE A 244 -6.51 -11.94 -13.94
C ILE A 244 -7.31 -10.72 -13.52
N ARG A 245 -8.40 -10.95 -12.79
CA ARG A 245 -9.24 -9.91 -12.21
C ARG A 245 -9.02 -9.89 -10.70
N TRP A 246 -8.78 -8.69 -10.18
CA TRP A 246 -8.64 -8.39 -8.76
C TRP A 246 -9.89 -7.64 -8.33
N VAL A 247 -10.61 -8.16 -7.35
CA VAL A 247 -11.86 -7.58 -6.85
C VAL A 247 -11.69 -7.25 -5.38
N VAL A 248 -11.94 -5.99 -5.02
CA VAL A 248 -12.07 -5.55 -3.63
C VAL A 248 -13.53 -5.18 -3.44
N GLU A 249 -14.18 -5.78 -2.45
CA GLU A 249 -15.58 -5.52 -2.13
C GLU A 249 -15.78 -5.24 -0.65
N ASN A 250 -16.75 -4.39 -0.35
CA ASN A 250 -17.24 -4.13 0.99
C ASN A 250 -18.74 -3.88 0.98
N LYS A 251 -19.38 -4.12 2.11
CA LYS A 251 -20.77 -3.71 2.31
C LYS A 251 -20.83 -2.20 2.47
N ILE A 252 -21.88 -1.55 1.97
CA ILE A 252 -22.12 -0.12 2.17
C ILE A 252 -23.50 0.11 2.78
N THR A 253 -23.66 1.21 3.51
CA THR A 253 -24.92 1.64 4.13
C THR A 253 -25.90 2.12 3.07
N ASP A 254 -27.19 2.21 3.42
CA ASP A 254 -28.20 2.70 2.48
C ASP A 254 -28.01 4.18 2.13
N ASP A 255 -27.44 4.98 3.03
CA ASP A 255 -27.12 6.38 2.73
C ASP A 255 -25.94 6.51 1.76
N GLN A 256 -24.91 5.67 1.90
CA GLN A 256 -23.83 5.59 0.91
C GLN A 256 -24.35 5.13 -0.46
N LYS A 257 -25.33 4.20 -0.51
CA LYS A 257 -25.97 3.77 -1.76
C LYS A 257 -26.74 4.89 -2.44
N LYS A 258 -27.40 5.77 -1.66
CA LYS A 258 -28.09 6.94 -2.22
C LYS A 258 -27.09 7.91 -2.83
N TRP A 259 -26.02 8.24 -2.08
CA TRP A 259 -24.97 9.13 -2.54
C TRP A 259 -24.29 8.66 -3.85
N LEU A 260 -24.06 7.35 -4.02
CA LEU A 260 -23.46 6.80 -5.25
C LEU A 260 -24.38 6.78 -6.48
N LYS A 261 -25.68 7.03 -6.31
CA LYS A 261 -26.67 7.07 -7.41
C LYS A 261 -26.95 8.49 -7.91
N GLU A 262 -26.47 9.49 -7.18
CA GLU A 262 -26.51 10.91 -7.54
C GLU A 262 -25.27 11.28 -8.37
#